data_AF-A0A2M7KPG3-F1
#
_entry.id   AF-A0A2M7KPG3-F1
#
_cell.length_a   1.000
_cell.length_b   1.000
_cell.length_c   1.000
_cell.angle_alpha   90.00
_cell.angle_beta   90.00
_cell.angle_gamma   90.00
#
_symmetry.space_group_name_H-M   'P 1'
#
loop_
_entity.id
_entity.type
_entity.pdbx_description
1 polymer ?
#
loop_
_entity_poly.entity_id
_entity_poly.type
_entity_poly.pdbx_seq_one_letter_code
_entity_poly.pdbx_strand_id
1 'polypeptide(L)'
;MAVSSNRLRRQEDDLRRFADHEEVVRWFDACLYDQTILIRQLDWFGRRDLGDTKLSLLCVGEFPGFVGFKGLGELDPQQMASLLGARHEVASAETALAAAAWAAFCSPDPTDLERLLRGDTTALPYLGEALLRWDEAAGRLARR
;
A
#
# COMPACT_ATOMS: atom_id res chain seq x y z
N MET A 1 -13.23 20.86 16.11
CA MET A 1 -12.78 19.97 15.01
C MET A 1 -12.26 18.65 15.62
N ALA A 2 -13.13 17.84 16.22
CA ALA A 2 -12.76 16.66 17.04
C ALA A 2 -13.24 15.31 16.44
N VAL A 3 -13.53 15.29 15.13
CA VAL A 3 -14.12 14.13 14.44
C VAL A 3 -13.05 13.21 13.80
N SER A 4 -11.78 13.63 13.76
CA SER A 4 -10.73 12.92 13.00
C SER A 4 -10.06 11.75 13.77
N SER A 5 -9.73 11.90 15.05
CA SER A 5 -8.97 10.84 15.78
C SER A 5 -9.80 9.62 16.19
N ASN A 6 -11.12 9.73 16.33
CA ASN A 6 -11.96 8.59 16.75
C ASN A 6 -12.17 7.60 15.60
N ARG A 7 -12.35 8.09 14.37
CA ARG A 7 -12.51 7.24 13.18
C ARG A 7 -11.26 6.41 12.91
N LEU A 8 -10.08 7.03 12.88
CA LEU A 8 -8.83 6.31 12.62
C LEU A 8 -8.55 5.24 13.68
N ARG A 9 -8.76 5.55 14.96
CA ARG A 9 -8.61 4.57 16.04
C ARG A 9 -9.53 3.37 15.87
N ARG A 10 -10.80 3.58 15.51
CA ARG A 10 -11.73 2.47 15.22
C ARG A 10 -11.24 1.60 14.07
N GLN A 11 -10.76 2.20 12.98
CA GLN A 11 -10.20 1.45 11.85
C GLN A 11 -8.96 0.65 12.24
N GLU A 12 -8.10 1.18 13.12
CA GLU A 12 -6.94 0.46 13.66
C GLU A 12 -7.36 -0.68 14.61
N ASP A 13 -8.41 -0.48 15.42
CA ASP A 13 -8.95 -1.51 16.30
C ASP A 13 -9.64 -2.63 15.52
N ASP A 14 -10.36 -2.31 14.45
CA ASP A 14 -10.93 -3.30 13.53
C ASP A 14 -9.82 -4.09 12.83
N LEU A 15 -8.75 -3.42 12.38
CA LEU A 15 -7.59 -4.10 11.79
C LEU A 15 -6.91 -5.06 12.77
N ARG A 16 -6.87 -4.74 14.08
CA ARG A 16 -6.31 -5.61 15.13
C ARG A 16 -7.12 -6.88 15.34
N ARG A 17 -8.37 -6.93 14.89
CA ARG A 17 -9.25 -8.09 14.91
C ARG A 17 -9.15 -8.94 13.64
N PHE A 18 -8.08 -8.78 12.84
CA PHE A 18 -7.88 -9.56 11.62
C PHE A 18 -8.02 -11.08 11.86
N ALA A 19 -7.59 -11.57 13.02
CA ALA A 19 -7.64 -12.99 13.39
C ALA A 19 -9.07 -13.53 13.57
N ASP A 20 -10.08 -12.67 13.66
CA ASP A 20 -11.49 -13.06 13.70
C ASP A 20 -12.04 -13.43 12.31
N HIS A 21 -11.20 -13.34 11.26
CA HIS A 21 -11.57 -13.58 9.87
C HIS A 21 -10.71 -14.68 9.23
N GLU A 22 -11.30 -15.45 8.32
CA GLU A 22 -10.58 -16.45 7.51
C GLU A 22 -9.61 -15.80 6.51
N GLU A 23 -9.97 -14.64 5.96
CA GLU A 23 -9.16 -13.90 4.99
C GLU A 23 -9.32 -12.38 5.18
N VAL A 24 -8.20 -11.66 5.12
CA VAL A 24 -8.13 -10.20 5.01
C VAL A 24 -7.64 -9.83 3.62
N VAL A 25 -8.52 -9.25 2.80
CA VAL A 25 -8.15 -8.78 1.45
C VAL A 25 -7.88 -7.28 1.50
N ARG A 26 -6.69 -6.87 1.06
CA ARG A 26 -6.28 -5.47 0.99
C ARG A 26 -6.44 -4.94 -0.42
N TRP A 27 -7.24 -3.89 -0.57
CA TRP A 27 -7.51 -3.22 -1.84
C TRP A 27 -6.79 -1.88 -1.88
N PHE A 28 -6.02 -1.63 -2.94
CA PHE A 28 -5.20 -0.42 -3.07
C PHE A 28 -5.09 0.09 -4.51
N ASP A 29 -4.97 1.41 -4.63
CA ASP A 29 -4.60 2.09 -5.88
C ASP A 29 -3.08 2.23 -6.04
N ALA A 30 -2.64 2.50 -7.27
CA ALA A 30 -1.22 2.75 -7.60
C ALA A 30 -0.72 4.16 -7.19
N CYS A 31 -1.51 4.95 -6.47
CA CYS A 31 -1.12 6.30 -6.06
C CYS A 31 -0.20 6.30 -4.84
N LEU A 32 0.61 7.36 -4.65
CA LEU A 32 1.54 7.45 -3.50
C LEU A 32 0.82 7.27 -2.16
N TYR A 33 -0.36 7.87 -2.00
CA TYR A 33 -1.09 7.80 -0.74
C TYR A 33 -1.43 6.34 -0.39
N ASP A 34 -1.98 5.59 -1.33
CA ASP A 34 -2.27 4.16 -1.18
C ASP A 34 -1.00 3.33 -0.98
N GLN A 35 0.05 3.56 -1.77
CA GLN A 35 1.30 2.80 -1.64
C GLN A 35 1.97 3.01 -0.28
N THR A 36 1.91 4.21 0.31
CA THR A 36 2.44 4.47 1.66
C THR A 36 1.62 3.79 2.76
N ILE A 37 0.29 3.71 2.60
CA ILE A 37 -0.57 2.96 3.53
C ILE A 37 -0.33 1.45 3.40
N LEU A 38 -0.17 0.96 2.17
CA LEU A 38 0.15 -0.43 1.86
C LEU A 38 1.42 -0.89 2.55
N ILE A 39 2.55 -0.19 2.35
CA ILE A 39 3.83 -0.58 2.97
C ILE A 39 3.77 -0.52 4.50
N ARG A 40 3.08 0.47 5.09
CA ARG A 40 2.88 0.56 6.54
C ARG A 40 2.13 -0.67 7.06
N GLN A 41 1.08 -1.09 6.37
CA GLN A 41 0.24 -2.19 6.83
C GLN A 41 0.88 -3.55 6.55
N LEU A 42 1.60 -3.73 5.44
CA LEU A 42 2.37 -4.95 5.19
C LEU A 42 3.54 -5.09 6.18
N ASP A 43 4.23 -4.00 6.54
CA ASP A 43 5.20 -4.00 7.66
C ASP A 43 4.53 -4.41 8.97
N TRP A 44 3.34 -3.88 9.24
CA TRP A 44 2.58 -4.22 10.46
C TRP A 44 2.14 -5.70 10.48
N PHE A 45 1.61 -6.23 9.38
CA PHE A 45 1.22 -7.64 9.28
C PHE A 45 2.43 -8.58 9.31
N GLY A 46 3.53 -8.22 8.64
CA GLY A 46 4.76 -9.03 8.58
C GLY A 46 5.45 -9.21 9.93
N ARG A 47 5.09 -8.42 10.96
CA ARG A 47 5.59 -8.53 12.34
C ARG A 47 4.67 -9.34 13.26
N ARG A 48 3.65 -10.01 12.72
CA ARG A 48 2.61 -10.71 13.48
C ARG A 48 2.47 -12.15 13.01
N ASP A 49 2.01 -12.99 13.92
CA ASP A 49 1.50 -14.30 13.58
C ASP A 49 0.08 -14.13 13.02
N LEU A 50 -0.16 -14.64 11.81
CA LEU A 50 -1.47 -14.59 11.17
C LEU A 50 -2.38 -15.75 11.61
N GLY A 51 -1.81 -16.78 12.27
CA GLY A 51 -2.55 -18.00 12.56
C GLY A 51 -3.11 -18.62 11.27
N ASP A 52 -4.40 -18.93 11.28
CA ASP A 52 -5.11 -19.48 10.12
C ASP A 52 -5.66 -18.40 9.17
N THR A 53 -5.53 -17.11 9.51
CA THR A 53 -6.01 -16.01 8.68
C THR A 53 -5.12 -15.79 7.46
N LYS A 54 -5.71 -15.83 6.27
CA LYS A 54 -5.02 -15.48 5.03
C LYS A 54 -4.91 -13.97 4.87
N LEU A 55 -3.76 -13.49 4.43
CA LEU A 55 -3.58 -12.10 4.01
C LEU A 55 -3.44 -12.05 2.49
N SER A 56 -4.38 -11.38 1.83
CA SER A 56 -4.40 -11.22 0.38
C SER A 56 -4.29 -9.76 -0.02
N LEU A 57 -3.69 -9.51 -1.18
CA LEU A 57 -3.52 -8.19 -1.77
C LEU A 57 -4.16 -8.14 -3.15
N LEU A 58 -4.80 -7.02 -3.43
CA LEU A 58 -5.28 -6.61 -4.73
C LEU A 58 -4.87 -5.15 -4.90
N CYS A 59 -3.98 -4.89 -5.86
CA CYS A 59 -3.51 -3.55 -6.16
C CYS A 59 -3.66 -3.25 -7.64
N VAL A 60 -4.32 -2.15 -7.98
CA VAL A 60 -4.70 -1.81 -9.35
C VAL A 60 -4.11 -0.47 -9.76
N GLY A 61 -3.42 -0.45 -10.88
CA GLY A 61 -2.97 0.78 -11.55
C GLY A 61 -3.64 1.04 -12.89
N GLU A 62 -4.36 0.05 -13.44
CA GLU A 62 -5.02 0.13 -14.74
C GLU A 62 -6.30 -0.70 -14.78
N PHE A 63 -7.26 -0.28 -15.60
CA PHE A 63 -8.49 -1.03 -15.83
C PHE A 63 -8.90 -0.96 -17.32
N PRO A 64 -9.30 -2.08 -17.96
CA PRO A 64 -9.67 -2.08 -19.38
C PRO A 64 -10.76 -1.06 -19.72
N GLY A 65 -10.50 -0.25 -20.76
CA GLY A 65 -11.42 0.78 -21.23
C GLY A 65 -11.26 2.15 -20.56
N PHE A 66 -10.36 2.29 -19.58
CA PHE A 66 -10.04 3.58 -18.96
C PHE A 66 -8.73 4.13 -19.51
N VAL A 67 -8.76 5.37 -20.01
CA VAL A 67 -7.55 6.13 -20.34
C VAL A 67 -7.21 7.00 -19.13
N GLY A 68 -6.07 6.73 -18.49
CA GLY A 68 -5.66 7.45 -17.28
C GLY A 68 -6.50 7.09 -16.05
N PHE A 69 -6.70 5.78 -15.82
CA PHE A 69 -7.39 5.25 -14.65
C PHE A 69 -6.82 5.85 -13.36
N LYS A 70 -7.67 6.49 -12.55
CA LYS A 70 -7.26 7.18 -11.32
C LYS A 70 -7.33 6.30 -10.09
N GLY A 71 -8.08 5.22 -10.16
CA GLY A 71 -8.19 4.25 -9.09
C GLY A 71 -9.59 3.67 -8.93
N LEU A 72 -9.73 2.82 -7.91
CA LEU A 72 -10.92 2.03 -7.57
C LEU A 72 -12.19 2.89 -7.47
N GLY A 73 -12.08 4.16 -7.11
CA GLY A 73 -13.21 5.09 -7.02
C GLY A 73 -13.89 5.43 -8.36
N GLU A 74 -13.25 5.14 -9.51
CA GLU A 74 -13.85 5.32 -10.84
C GLU A 74 -14.69 4.12 -11.30
N LEU A 75 -14.62 2.99 -10.58
CA LEU A 75 -15.28 1.75 -10.97
C LEU A 75 -16.72 1.68 -10.45
N ASP A 76 -17.62 1.18 -11.30
CA ASP A 76 -18.94 0.77 -10.85
C ASP A 76 -18.89 -0.53 -10.03
N PRO A 77 -19.97 -0.93 -9.34
CA PRO A 77 -19.97 -2.15 -8.52
C PRO A 77 -19.65 -3.45 -9.28
N GLN A 78 -20.04 -3.56 -10.55
CA GLN A 78 -19.77 -4.75 -11.37
C GLN A 78 -18.31 -4.81 -11.80
N GLN A 79 -17.74 -3.66 -12.17
CA GLN A 79 -16.31 -3.51 -12.46
C GLN A 79 -15.45 -3.76 -11.22
N MET A 80 -15.87 -3.27 -10.05
CA MET A 80 -15.19 -3.53 -8.78
C MET A 80 -15.20 -5.03 -8.44
N ALA A 81 -16.36 -5.68 -8.59
CA ALA A 81 -16.51 -7.10 -8.30
C ALA A 81 -15.65 -7.99 -9.22
N SER A 82 -15.42 -7.57 -10.47
CA SER A 82 -14.61 -8.34 -11.42
C SER A 82 -13.13 -8.43 -11.03
N LEU A 83 -12.64 -7.47 -10.23
CA LEU A 83 -11.26 -7.44 -9.77
C LEU A 83 -10.96 -8.47 -8.66
N LEU A 84 -11.96 -8.92 -7.90
CA LEU A 84 -11.74 -9.77 -6.72
C LEU A 84 -10.97 -11.07 -7.04
N GLY A 85 -11.10 -11.58 -8.27
CA GLY A 85 -10.38 -12.76 -8.75
C GLY A 85 -8.90 -12.53 -9.02
N ALA A 86 -8.46 -11.28 -9.15
CA ALA A 86 -7.06 -10.91 -9.38
C ALA A 86 -6.24 -10.75 -8.08
N ARG A 87 -6.87 -10.91 -6.91
CA ARG A 87 -6.14 -10.89 -5.64
C ARG A 87 -5.18 -12.08 -5.54
N HIS A 88 -4.07 -11.89 -4.86
CA HIS A 88 -3.12 -12.95 -4.54
C HIS A 88 -2.84 -12.98 -3.04
N GLU A 89 -2.42 -14.14 -2.53
CA GLU A 89 -1.92 -14.23 -1.16
C GLU A 89 -0.58 -13.49 -1.05
N VAL A 90 -0.43 -12.67 -0.02
CA VAL A 90 0.76 -11.83 0.17
C VAL A 90 1.99 -12.70 0.36
N ALA A 91 2.97 -12.50 -0.50
CA ALA A 91 4.25 -13.20 -0.46
C ALA A 91 5.20 -12.60 0.59
N SER A 92 6.14 -13.41 1.06
CA SER A 92 7.19 -12.97 1.99
C SER A 92 8.08 -11.86 1.42
N ALA A 93 8.28 -11.83 0.09
CA ALA A 93 9.02 -10.77 -0.59
C ALA A 93 8.30 -9.41 -0.48
N GLU A 94 6.97 -9.41 -0.52
CA GLU A 94 6.16 -8.18 -0.41
C GLU A 94 6.23 -7.61 1.00
N THR A 95 6.13 -8.44 2.05
CA THR A 95 6.27 -7.98 3.43
C THR A 95 7.70 -7.54 3.76
N ALA A 96 8.71 -8.22 3.23
CA ALA A 96 10.11 -7.82 3.39
C ALA A 96 10.39 -6.47 2.72
N LEU A 97 9.94 -6.28 1.47
CA LEU A 97 10.08 -5.01 0.76
C LEU A 97 9.31 -3.89 1.48
N ALA A 98 8.07 -4.16 1.93
CA ALA A 98 7.27 -3.19 2.66
C ALA A 98 7.95 -2.73 3.96
N ALA A 99 8.56 -3.64 4.72
CA ALA A 99 9.30 -3.30 5.94
C ALA A 99 10.49 -2.38 5.64
N ALA A 100 11.29 -2.70 4.62
CA ALA A 100 12.41 -1.84 4.21
C ALA A 100 11.93 -0.48 3.69
N ALA A 101 10.87 -0.47 2.87
CA ALA A 101 10.30 0.74 2.31
C ALA A 101 9.69 1.65 3.38
N TRP A 102 8.96 1.10 4.35
CA TRP A 102 8.39 1.85 5.45
C TRP A 102 9.47 2.48 6.34
N ALA A 103 10.52 1.72 6.65
CA ALA A 103 11.66 2.24 7.39
C ALA A 103 12.36 3.39 6.65
N ALA A 104 12.61 3.25 5.35
CA ALA A 104 13.21 4.29 4.52
C ALA A 104 12.31 5.54 4.40
N PHE A 105 11.00 5.35 4.18
CA PHE A 105 10.04 6.43 4.07
C PHE A 105 9.88 7.26 5.35
N CYS A 106 10.00 6.62 6.52
CA CYS A 106 9.97 7.30 7.82
C CYS A 106 11.35 7.78 8.29
N SER A 107 12.42 7.53 7.54
CA SER A 107 13.77 7.93 7.94
C SER A 107 13.91 9.46 7.93
N PRO A 108 14.60 10.06 8.92
CA PRO A 108 14.99 11.45 8.84
C PRO A 108 16.07 11.71 7.76
N ASP A 109 16.75 10.67 7.29
CA ASP A 109 17.74 10.76 6.22
C ASP A 109 17.08 10.45 4.86
N PRO A 110 16.90 11.45 3.97
CA PRO A 110 16.27 11.23 2.67
C PRO A 110 17.07 10.28 1.76
N THR A 111 18.37 10.08 2.02
CA THR A 111 19.20 9.16 1.22
C THR A 111 18.81 7.70 1.40
N ASP A 112 18.09 7.35 2.47
CA ASP A 112 17.56 6.01 2.68
C ASP A 112 16.49 5.64 1.65
N LEU A 113 15.62 6.61 1.31
CA LEU A 113 14.63 6.42 0.26
C LEU A 113 15.30 6.29 -1.11
N GLU A 114 16.30 7.11 -1.40
CA GLU A 114 17.06 6.97 -2.65
C GLU A 114 17.75 5.60 -2.74
N ARG A 115 18.28 5.08 -1.63
CA ARG A 115 18.94 3.76 -1.59
C ARG A 115 17.94 2.64 -1.83
N LEU A 116 16.74 2.73 -1.26
CA LEU A 116 15.63 1.82 -1.55
C LEU A 116 15.29 1.83 -3.05
N LEU A 117 15.15 3.03 -3.64
CA LEU A 117 14.77 3.21 -5.05
C LEU A 117 15.84 2.76 -6.05
N ARG A 118 17.11 2.64 -5.63
CA ARG A 118 18.18 2.00 -6.42
C ARG A 118 18.14 0.47 -6.35
N GLY A 119 17.38 -0.10 -5.41
CA GLY A 119 17.19 -1.53 -5.24
C GLY A 119 16.05 -2.09 -6.08
N ASP A 120 15.72 -3.36 -5.83
CA ASP A 120 14.60 -4.03 -6.47
C ASP A 120 13.29 -3.78 -5.70
N THR A 121 12.34 -3.10 -6.34
CA THR A 121 11.00 -2.86 -5.81
C THR A 121 9.91 -3.67 -6.51
N THR A 122 10.26 -4.64 -7.36
CA THR A 122 9.31 -5.34 -8.24
C THR A 122 8.28 -6.20 -7.51
N ALA A 123 8.57 -6.61 -6.27
CA ALA A 123 7.59 -7.29 -5.42
C ALA A 123 6.34 -6.44 -5.15
N LEU A 124 6.47 -5.11 -5.14
CA LEU A 124 5.35 -4.16 -5.03
C LEU A 124 5.36 -3.25 -6.27
N PRO A 125 4.72 -3.66 -7.38
CA PRO A 125 4.97 -3.09 -8.72
C PRO A 125 4.77 -1.57 -8.83
N TYR A 126 3.85 -1.01 -8.06
CA TYR A 126 3.53 0.43 -8.10
C TYR A 126 4.33 1.27 -7.10
N LEU A 127 5.05 0.64 -6.17
CA LEU A 127 5.73 1.33 -5.08
C LEU A 127 6.86 2.22 -5.57
N GLY A 128 7.74 1.67 -6.41
CA GLY A 128 8.93 2.38 -6.91
C GLY A 128 8.55 3.64 -7.69
N GLU A 129 7.62 3.52 -8.65
CA GLU A 129 7.16 4.66 -9.44
C GLU A 129 6.43 5.71 -8.58
N ALA A 130 5.60 5.28 -7.63
CA ALA A 130 4.89 6.19 -6.74
C ALA A 130 5.86 7.02 -5.87
N LEU A 131 6.89 6.38 -5.31
CA LEU A 131 7.91 7.03 -4.49
C LEU A 131 8.84 7.94 -5.32
N LEU A 132 9.26 7.52 -6.52
CA LEU A 132 10.09 8.34 -7.42
C LEU A 132 9.41 9.66 -7.80
N ARG A 133 8.12 9.61 -8.20
CA ARG A 133 7.35 10.81 -8.54
C ARG A 133 7.26 11.79 -7.36
N TRP A 134 7.20 11.27 -6.13
CA TRP A 134 7.19 12.08 -4.92
C TRP A 134 8.54 12.72 -4.62
N ASP A 135 9.62 11.94 -4.68
CA ASP A 135 10.99 12.41 -4.41
C ASP A 135 11.38 13.55 -5.38
N GLU A 136 11.07 13.40 -6.67
CA GLU A 136 11.27 14.45 -7.65
C GLU A 136 10.49 15.73 -7.33
N ALA A 137 9.22 15.58 -6.92
CA ALA A 137 8.37 16.71 -6.57
C ALA A 137 8.87 17.43 -5.30
N ALA A 138 9.27 16.67 -4.28
CA ALA A 138 9.83 17.19 -3.04
C ALA A 138 11.16 17.93 -3.28
N GLY A 139 12.05 17.35 -4.09
CA GLY A 139 13.30 18.00 -4.49
C GLY A 139 13.08 19.31 -5.27
N ARG A 140 12.04 19.39 -6.10
CA ARG A 140 11.67 20.65 -6.79
C ARG A 140 11.17 21.73 -5.84
N LEU A 141 10.50 21.35 -4.75
CA LEU A 141 10.02 22.29 -3.73
C LEU A 141 11.16 22.80 -2.84
N ALA A 142 12.13 21.96 -2.50
CA ALA A 142 13.29 22.34 -1.68
C ALA A 142 14.31 23.25 -2.40
N ARG A 143 14.24 23.34 -3.75
CA ARG A 143 15.09 24.19 -4.59
C ARG A 143 14.47 25.55 -4.93
N ARG A 144 13.32 25.90 -4.33
CA ARG A 144 12.67 27.21 -4.43
C ARG A 144 12.82 27.98 -3.13
#